data_AF-A0A976PS19-F1
#
_entry.id   AF-A0A976PS19-F1
#
_cell.length_a   1.000
_cell.length_b   1.000
_cell.length_c   1.000
_cell.angle_alpha   90.00
_cell.angle_beta   90.00
_cell.angle_gamma   90.00
#
_symmetry.space_group_name_H-M   'P 1'
#
loop_
_entity.id
_entity.type
_entity.pdbx_description
1 polymer ?
#
loop_
_entity_poly.entity_id
_entity_poly.type
_entity_poly.pdbx_seq_one_letter_code
_entity_poly.pdbx_strand_id
1 'polypeptide(L)'
;MSSAAPVHLLDVNVLIALCDAPHRFWPDAVSLVQAGTLHPAHLPGHRQPTDAYLLALAVHHGGRLVTLDGGVAIEMVNGATPAHWLRLLP
;
A
#
# COMPACT_ATOMS: atom_id res chain seq x y z
N MET A 1 -15.23 -11.70 28.22
CA MET A 1 -15.38 -10.55 27.30
C MET A 1 -14.20 -9.61 27.51
N SER A 2 -13.68 -9.04 26.42
CA SER A 2 -12.47 -8.21 26.31
C SER A 2 -11.14 -8.96 26.21
N SER A 3 -10.72 -9.25 24.97
CA SER A 3 -9.32 -9.52 24.61
C SER A 3 -8.83 -8.28 23.87
N ALA A 4 -7.89 -7.55 24.47
CA ALA A 4 -7.23 -6.44 23.82
C ALA A 4 -6.33 -7.02 22.72
N ALA A 5 -6.57 -6.65 21.46
CA ALA A 5 -5.68 -7.00 20.38
C ALA A 5 -4.28 -6.43 20.70
N PRO A 6 -3.19 -7.20 20.51
CA PRO A 6 -1.85 -6.71 20.77
C PRO A 6 -1.57 -5.55 19.82
N VAL A 7 -1.24 -4.39 20.38
CA VAL A 7 -0.66 -3.27 19.62
C VAL A 7 0.74 -3.74 19.24
N HIS A 8 0.92 -4.19 17.99
CA HIS A 8 2.24 -4.51 17.46
C HIS A 8 3.04 -3.21 17.38
N LEU A 9 3.94 -3.03 18.36
CA LEU A 9 4.92 -1.96 18.36
C LEU A 9 5.78 -2.13 17.10
N LEU A 10 5.79 -1.10 16.23
CA LEU A 10 6.74 -1.03 15.13
C LEU A 10 8.14 -1.27 15.70
N ASP A 11 8.84 -2.29 15.21
CA ASP A 11 10.19 -2.62 15.69
C ASP A 11 11.08 -1.38 15.54
N VAL A 12 11.85 -1.05 16.59
CA VAL A 12 12.73 0.11 16.60
C VAL A 12 13.74 0.05 15.44
N ASN A 13 14.12 -1.14 14.99
CA ASN A 13 14.97 -1.32 13.82
C ASN A 13 14.28 -0.94 12.50
N VAL A 14 12.95 -1.09 12.39
CA VAL A 14 12.18 -0.58 11.24
C VAL A 14 12.17 0.95 11.27
N LEU A 15 12.00 1.55 12.44
CA LEU A 15 12.04 3.01 12.58
C LEU A 15 13.45 3.56 12.27
N ILE A 16 14.51 2.90 12.74
CA ILE A 16 15.90 3.26 12.46
C ILE A 16 16.22 3.06 10.97
N ALA A 17 15.74 1.99 10.34
CA ALA A 17 15.90 1.78 8.90
C ALA A 17 15.17 2.86 8.05
N LEU A 18 14.07 3.42 8.58
CA LEU A 18 13.39 4.59 8.03
C LEU A 18 14.12 5.93 8.31
N CYS A 19 15.20 5.92 9.10
CA CYS A 19 16.01 7.10 9.38
C CYS A 19 17.36 7.10 8.63
N ASP A 20 17.91 5.92 8.29
CA ASP A 20 19.26 5.78 7.71
C ASP A 20 19.28 5.58 6.18
N ALA A 21 18.15 5.31 5.52
CA ALA A 21 18.09 5.22 4.06
C ALA A 21 17.78 6.59 3.42
N PRO A 22 18.27 6.89 2.20
CA PRO A 22 17.83 8.07 1.47
C PRO A 22 16.36 7.91 1.06
N HIS A 23 15.43 8.34 1.93
CA HIS A 23 14.01 8.38 1.62
C HIS A 23 13.74 9.50 0.62
N ARG A 24 13.09 9.16 -0.49
CA ARG A 24 12.58 10.13 -1.46
C ARG A 24 11.07 10.20 -1.31
N PHE A 25 10.58 11.40 -1.02
CA PHE A 25 9.15 11.67 -1.04
C PHE A 25 8.63 11.62 -2.48
N TRP A 26 7.48 10.97 -2.69
CA TRP A 26 6.73 11.04 -3.94
C TRP A 26 5.55 11.98 -3.77
N PRO A 27 5.48 13.07 -4.55
CA PRO A 27 4.31 13.95 -4.52
C PRO A 27 3.10 13.25 -5.11
N ASP A 28 1.94 13.88 -4.95
CA ASP A 28 0.74 13.42 -5.63
C ASP A 28 0.93 13.42 -7.15
N ALA A 29 0.76 12.25 -7.76
CA ALA A 29 1.07 12.02 -9.17
C ALA A 29 0.05 11.09 -9.88
N VAL A 30 -0.95 10.58 -9.16
CA VAL A 30 -1.92 9.61 -9.71
C VAL A 30 -3.35 10.03 -9.40
N SER A 31 -4.23 9.84 -10.38
CA SER A 31 -5.67 10.10 -10.22
C SER A 31 -6.46 8.78 -10.27
N LEU A 32 -7.18 8.48 -9.19
CA LEU A 32 -8.01 7.28 -9.09
C LEU A 32 -9.24 7.30 -10.01
N VAL A 33 -9.70 8.50 -10.38
CA VAL A 33 -10.86 8.70 -11.27
C VAL A 33 -10.47 8.69 -12.75
N GLN A 34 -9.16 8.69 -13.05
CA GLN A 34 -8.69 8.57 -14.41
C GLN A 34 -9.03 7.17 -14.96
N ALA A 35 -9.61 7.15 -16.16
CA ALA A 35 -9.95 5.91 -16.85
C ALA A 35 -8.69 5.03 -17.00
N GLY A 36 -8.82 3.77 -16.60
CA GLY A 36 -7.70 2.82 -16.67
C GLY A 36 -6.72 2.88 -15.50
N THR A 37 -6.93 3.68 -14.45
CA THR A 37 -6.12 3.56 -13.21
C THR A 37 -6.58 2.37 -12.36
N LEU A 38 -7.89 2.25 -12.16
CA LEU A 38 -8.50 1.20 -11.33
C LEU A 38 -9.19 0.13 -12.17
N HIS A 39 -9.29 -1.08 -11.62
CA HIS A 39 -10.17 -2.15 -12.07
C HIS A 39 -11.44 -2.16 -11.19
N PRO A 40 -12.57 -1.59 -11.68
CA PRO A 40 -13.77 -1.42 -10.85
C PRO A 40 -14.34 -2.74 -10.32
N ALA A 41 -14.18 -3.83 -11.08
CA ALA A 41 -14.64 -5.17 -10.71
C ALA A 41 -13.91 -5.76 -9.50
N HIS A 42 -12.69 -5.29 -9.22
CA HIS A 42 -11.84 -5.79 -8.13
C HIS A 42 -11.70 -4.77 -7.00
N LEU A 43 -12.49 -3.68 -7.01
CA LEU A 43 -12.46 -2.69 -5.96
C LEU A 43 -13.34 -3.17 -4.79
N PRO A 44 -12.77 -3.52 -3.62
CA PRO A 44 -13.53 -4.01 -2.48
C PRO A 44 -14.31 -2.86 -1.81
N GLY A 45 -15.46 -2.50 -2.39
CA GLY A 45 -16.37 -1.49 -1.84
C GLY A 45 -15.77 -0.10 -1.60
N HIS A 46 -16.51 0.78 -0.93
CA HIS A 46 -16.12 2.18 -0.70
C HIS A 46 -14.98 2.39 0.31
N ARG A 47 -14.32 1.33 0.80
CA ARG A 47 -13.57 1.39 2.08
C ARG A 47 -12.05 1.47 1.98
N GLN A 48 -11.44 1.43 0.80
CA GLN A 48 -9.97 1.48 0.68
C GLN A 48 -9.46 2.40 -0.44
N PRO A 49 -9.92 3.66 -0.56
CA PRO A 49 -9.37 4.58 -1.56
C PRO A 49 -7.88 4.86 -1.34
N THR A 50 -7.42 4.85 -0.09
CA THR A 50 -6.01 5.11 0.25
C THR A 50 -5.09 3.98 -0.23
N ASP A 51 -5.46 2.71 -0.01
CA ASP A 51 -4.63 1.58 -0.44
C ASP A 51 -4.58 1.48 -1.97
N ALA A 52 -5.73 1.74 -2.63
CA ALA A 52 -5.81 1.87 -4.08
C ALA A 52 -4.82 2.92 -4.60
N TYR A 53 -4.80 4.08 -3.96
CA TYR A 53 -3.94 5.20 -4.32
C TYR A 53 -2.46 4.85 -4.12
N LEU A 54 -2.08 4.32 -2.96
CA LEU A 54 -0.69 3.98 -2.65
C LEU A 54 -0.16 2.88 -3.57
N LEU A 55 -0.99 1.89 -3.90
CA LEU A 55 -0.62 0.85 -4.87
C LEU A 55 -0.49 1.45 -6.29
N ALA A 56 -1.41 2.32 -6.71
CA ALA A 56 -1.32 3.02 -7.99
C ALA A 56 -0.07 3.91 -8.08
N LEU A 57 0.29 4.60 -7.00
CA LEU A 57 1.49 5.41 -6.92
C LEU A 57 2.75 4.53 -7.01
N ALA A 58 2.77 3.37 -6.35
CA ALA A 58 3.84 2.40 -6.47
C ALA A 58 4.00 1.88 -7.91
N VAL A 59 2.90 1.54 -8.58
CA VAL A 59 2.91 1.14 -10.01
C VAL A 59 3.44 2.28 -10.89
N HIS A 60 2.98 3.52 -10.68
CA HIS A 60 3.42 4.69 -11.45
C HIS A 60 4.94 4.92 -11.37
N HIS A 61 5.52 4.71 -10.19
CA HIS A 61 6.96 4.86 -9.98
C HIS A 61 7.78 3.58 -10.22
N GLY A 62 7.14 2.46 -10.62
CA GLY A 62 7.80 1.16 -10.74
C GLY A 62 8.35 0.63 -9.41
N GLY A 63 7.78 1.07 -8.30
CA GLY A 63 8.16 0.73 -6.94
C GLY A 63 7.33 -0.38 -6.33
N ARG A 64 7.41 -0.51 -5.00
CA ARG A 64 6.67 -1.54 -4.25
C ARG A 64 5.99 -0.91 -3.03
N LEU A 65 4.69 -1.12 -2.91
CA LEU A 65 3.95 -0.82 -1.69
C LEU A 65 4.30 -1.88 -0.64
N VAL A 66 5.05 -1.47 0.38
CA VAL A 66 5.37 -2.30 1.54
C VAL A 66 4.37 -1.94 2.64
N THR A 67 3.55 -2.91 3.08
CA THR A 67 2.45 -2.66 4.03
C THR A 67 2.33 -3.77 5.07
N LEU A 68 1.79 -3.46 6.24
CA LEU A 68 1.39 -4.46 7.25
C LEU A 68 -0.06 -4.96 7.00
N ASP A 69 -0.81 -4.25 6.15
CA ASP A 69 -2.20 -4.57 5.85
C ASP A 69 -2.30 -5.76 4.88
N GLY A 70 -3.10 -6.76 5.26
CA GLY A 70 -3.42 -7.93 4.43
C GLY A 70 -4.63 -7.74 3.52
N GLY A 71 -5.35 -6.62 3.65
CA GLY A 71 -6.57 -6.32 2.91
C GLY A 71 -6.35 -5.71 1.53
N VAL A 72 -5.11 -5.38 1.16
CA VAL A 72 -4.79 -4.77 -0.15
C VAL A 72 -4.96 -5.79 -1.27
N ALA A 73 -5.96 -5.57 -2.12
CA ALA A 73 -6.20 -6.37 -3.33
C ALA A 73 -5.35 -5.83 -4.49
N ILE A 74 -4.39 -6.60 -4.99
CA ILE A 74 -3.51 -6.17 -6.08
C ILE A 74 -4.31 -5.90 -7.36
N GLU A 75 -5.36 -6.68 -7.59
CA GLU A 75 -6.18 -6.69 -8.79
C GLU A 75 -6.99 -5.39 -8.96
N MET A 76 -7.07 -4.55 -7.93
CA MET A 76 -7.81 -3.29 -7.95
C MET A 76 -7.14 -2.19 -8.78
N VAL A 77 -5.83 -2.31 -9.07
CA VAL A 77 -5.04 -1.32 -9.83
C VAL A 77 -4.58 -1.93 -11.15
N ASN A 78 -4.77 -1.22 -12.25
CA ASN A 78 -4.28 -1.65 -13.55
C ASN A 78 -2.75 -1.66 -13.60
N GLY A 79 -2.17 -2.74 -14.15
CA GLY A 79 -0.72 -2.90 -14.24
C GLY A 79 -0.04 -3.30 -12.93
N ALA A 80 -0.78 -3.40 -11.82
CA ALA A 80 -0.27 -3.96 -10.60
C ALA A 80 0.03 -5.46 -10.76
N THR A 81 1.12 -5.90 -10.14
CA THR A 81 1.61 -7.28 -10.18
C THR A 81 2.15 -7.60 -8.78
N PRO A 82 2.44 -8.88 -8.46
CA PRO A 82 3.10 -9.22 -7.20
C PRO A 82 4.43 -8.49 -6.94
N ALA A 83 5.07 -7.92 -7.97
CA ALA A 83 6.28 -7.12 -7.79
C ALA A 83 6.02 -5.74 -7.18
N HIS A 84 4.78 -5.25 -7.22
CA HIS A 84 4.38 -3.93 -6.73
C HIS A 84 3.84 -3.94 -5.30
N TRP A 85 3.73 -5.12 -4.67
CA TRP A 85 3.18 -5.27 -3.32
C TRP A 85 4.02 -6.22 -2.48
N LEU A 86 4.26 -5.85 -1.22
CA LEU A 86 4.87 -6.69 -0.21
C LEU A 86 4.13 -6.48 1.11
N ARG A 87 3.54 -7.56 1.62
CA ARG A 87 3.07 -7.59 3.00
C ARG A 87 4.22 -7.94 3.93
N LEU A 88 4.50 -7.06 4.87
CA LEU A 88 5.30 -7.39 6.04
C LEU A 88 4.37 -8.15 6.99
N LEU A 89 4.65 -9.43 7.18
CA LEU A 89 4.02 -10.21 8.24
C LEU A 89 4.70 -9.83 9.57
N PRO A 90 3.98 -9.77 10.69
CA PRO A 90 4.63 -10.03 11.98
C PRO A 90 5.11 -11.49 12.06
#